data_AF-A0A1Z4JM05-F1
#
_entry.id   AF-A0A1Z4JM05-F1
#
_cell.length_a   1.000
_cell.length_b   1.000
_cell.length_c   1.000
_cell.angle_alpha   90.00
_cell.angle_beta   90.00
_cell.angle_gamma   90.00
#
_symmetry.space_group_name_H-M   'P 1'
#
loop_
_entity.id
_entity.type
_entity.pdbx_description
1 polymer ?
#
loop_
_entity_poly.entity_id
_entity_poly.type
_entity_poly.pdbx_seq_one_letter_code
_entity_poly.pdbx_strand_id
1 'polypeptide(L)'
;MRLGSSNGKMSKVNQIMTPNDVMNVASGAPTPWNPGDSSEIRTEKVVSRHRNFTQEEADKLRITAATRKRQAKNNRQAYQALRSIESSDAADQSSFRAYQTTVARTTATKKKADVSKAKTLYNLTPAYAQMGYSLGASHHDAQMKVSEYQALYSDVSNRWS
;
A
#
# COMPACT_ATOMS: atom_id res chain seq x y z
N MET A 1 -39.00 -10.27 3.21
CA MET A 1 -38.65 -11.57 2.63
C MET A 1 -37.36 -11.43 1.85
N ARG A 2 -36.27 -12.07 2.29
CA ARG A 2 -34.95 -12.02 1.65
C ARG A 2 -34.56 -13.48 1.37
N LEU A 3 -34.75 -13.93 0.13
CA LEU A 3 -34.45 -15.29 -0.30
C LEU A 3 -32.93 -15.41 -0.53
N GLY A 4 -32.31 -16.31 0.24
CA GLY A 4 -30.92 -16.69 0.08
C GLY A 4 -30.74 -17.55 -1.18
N SER A 5 -29.69 -17.28 -1.94
CA SER A 5 -29.22 -18.15 -3.01
C SER A 5 -28.03 -18.93 -2.49
N SER A 6 -28.25 -20.19 -2.15
CA SER A 6 -27.20 -21.18 -1.90
C SER A 6 -27.33 -22.34 -2.89
N ASN A 7 -26.16 -22.81 -3.33
CA ASN A 7 -25.82 -24.13 -3.85
C ASN A 7 -25.68 -24.31 -5.36
N GLY A 8 -24.50 -24.84 -5.71
CA GLY A 8 -24.20 -25.41 -7.02
C GLY A 8 -22.83 -26.07 -7.10
N LYS A 9 -22.39 -26.82 -6.07
CA LYS A 9 -21.30 -27.81 -6.24
C LYS A 9 -21.87 -28.98 -7.05
N MET A 10 -21.69 -28.98 -8.36
CA MET A 10 -21.94 -30.16 -9.19
C MET A 10 -20.68 -31.02 -9.26
N SER A 11 -20.78 -32.25 -8.78
CA SER A 11 -19.82 -33.31 -9.07
C SER A 11 -19.82 -33.57 -10.59
N LYS A 12 -18.63 -33.70 -11.17
CA LYS A 12 -18.50 -33.99 -12.60
C LYS A 12 -18.77 -35.48 -12.83
N VAL A 13 -19.87 -35.71 -13.54
CA VAL A 13 -20.22 -36.93 -14.27
C VAL A 13 -19.04 -37.35 -15.15
N ASN A 14 -18.73 -38.66 -15.22
CA ASN A 14 -17.82 -39.21 -16.22
C ASN A 14 -18.43 -39.01 -17.62
N GLN A 15 -18.13 -37.88 -18.25
CA GLN A 15 -18.43 -37.66 -19.67
C GLN A 15 -17.51 -38.55 -20.50
N ILE A 16 -18.10 -39.54 -21.18
CA ILE A 16 -17.43 -40.30 -22.23
C ILE A 16 -17.28 -39.35 -23.41
N MET A 17 -16.05 -38.88 -23.68
CA MET A 17 -15.77 -38.00 -24.82
C MET A 17 -16.18 -38.71 -26.11
N THR A 18 -16.96 -38.02 -26.96
CA THR A 18 -17.37 -38.58 -28.26
C THR A 18 -16.27 -38.34 -29.32
N PRO A 19 -16.24 -39.13 -30.41
CA PRO A 19 -15.23 -38.96 -31.47
C PRO A 19 -15.18 -37.56 -32.11
N ASN A 20 -16.24 -36.76 -32.01
CA ASN A 20 -16.26 -35.38 -32.52
C ASN A 20 -15.72 -34.35 -31.52
N ASP A 21 -15.70 -34.65 -30.22
CA ASP A 21 -15.15 -33.75 -29.21
C ASP A 21 -13.62 -33.70 -29.24
N VAL A 22 -12.98 -34.76 -29.74
CA VAL A 22 -11.52 -34.86 -29.95
C VAL A 22 -11.04 -34.22 -31.25
N MET A 23 -11.94 -33.75 -32.12
CA MET A 23 -11.59 -33.07 -33.38
C MET A 23 -11.60 -31.54 -33.27
N ASN A 24 -12.22 -30.98 -32.22
CA ASN A 24 -12.30 -29.54 -31.95
C ASN A 24 -11.26 -29.04 -30.94
N VAL A 25 -10.18 -29.80 -30.73
CA VAL A 25 -9.06 -29.37 -29.90
C VAL A 25 -8.09 -28.61 -30.80
N ALA A 26 -7.68 -27.40 -30.38
CA ALA A 26 -6.77 -26.56 -31.14
C ALA A 26 -5.59 -27.38 -31.67
N SER A 27 -5.29 -27.26 -32.97
CA SER A 27 -4.17 -27.93 -33.66
C SER A 27 -2.91 -27.96 -32.79
N GLY A 28 -2.65 -29.08 -32.11
CA GLY A 28 -1.52 -29.25 -31.19
C GLY A 28 -1.86 -29.74 -29.77
N ALA A 29 -3.13 -29.80 -29.37
CA ALA A 29 -3.51 -30.32 -28.05
C ALA A 29 -3.33 -31.86 -27.96
N PRO A 30 -2.78 -32.41 -26.87
CA PRO A 30 -2.58 -33.84 -26.71
C PRO A 30 -3.92 -34.60 -26.70
N THR A 31 -4.11 -35.47 -27.68
CA THR A 31 -5.22 -36.44 -27.73
C THR A 31 -4.67 -37.87 -27.64
N PRO A 32 -5.50 -38.88 -27.30
CA PRO A 32 -5.06 -40.28 -27.20
C PRO A 32 -4.36 -40.81 -28.47
N TRP A 33 -4.66 -40.22 -29.63
CA TRP A 33 -4.15 -40.63 -30.94
C TRP A 33 -3.14 -39.64 -31.54
N ASN A 34 -2.97 -38.45 -30.95
CA ASN A 34 -1.95 -37.47 -31.31
C ASN A 34 -1.42 -36.81 -30.03
N PRO A 35 -0.30 -37.30 -29.45
CA PRO A 35 0.21 -36.83 -28.16
C PRO A 35 0.73 -35.38 -28.16
N GLY A 36 0.59 -34.65 -29.29
CA GLY A 36 1.13 -33.31 -29.47
C GLY A 36 2.64 -33.33 -29.71
N ASP A 37 3.11 -32.47 -30.61
CA ASP A 37 4.55 -32.26 -30.77
C ASP A 37 5.08 -31.53 -29.53
N SER A 38 5.83 -32.26 -28.73
CA SER A 38 6.38 -31.82 -27.44
C SER A 38 7.91 -31.89 -27.46
N SER A 39 8.48 -31.90 -28.67
CA SER A 39 9.93 -31.85 -28.89
C SER A 39 10.56 -30.59 -28.30
N GLU A 40 9.86 -29.46 -28.28
CA GLU A 40 10.36 -28.18 -27.77
C GLU A 40 10.64 -28.17 -26.25
N ILE A 41 9.95 -29.02 -25.48
CA ILE A 41 10.01 -29.03 -24.01
C ILE A 41 10.93 -30.17 -23.49
N ARG A 42 11.37 -31.08 -24.36
CA ARG A 42 12.04 -32.32 -23.96
C ARG A 42 13.54 -32.25 -24.12
N THR A 43 14.26 -32.78 -23.13
CA THR A 43 15.72 -32.94 -23.21
C THR A 43 16.12 -34.05 -24.19
N GLU A 44 15.34 -35.11 -24.26
CA GLU A 44 15.58 -36.25 -25.16
C GLU A 44 14.33 -36.52 -26.00
N LYS A 45 14.54 -36.94 -27.26
CA LYS A 45 13.44 -37.21 -28.19
C LYS A 45 12.60 -38.41 -27.72
N VAL A 46 11.30 -38.36 -27.99
CA VAL A 46 10.40 -39.49 -27.73
C VAL A 46 10.74 -40.65 -28.65
N VAL A 47 10.87 -41.84 -28.08
CA VAL A 47 11.01 -43.08 -28.83
C VAL A 47 9.62 -43.53 -29.25
N SER A 48 9.27 -43.32 -30.52
CA SER A 48 7.92 -43.56 -31.06
C SER A 48 7.68 -45.01 -31.53
N ARG A 49 8.74 -45.78 -31.72
CA ARG A 49 8.70 -47.20 -32.14
C ARG A 49 9.72 -48.00 -31.36
N HIS A 50 9.46 -49.28 -31.13
CA HIS A 50 10.39 -50.17 -30.46
C HIS A 50 11.75 -50.21 -31.17
N ARG A 51 12.84 -50.05 -30.41
CA ARG A 51 14.22 -50.18 -30.91
C ARG A 51 15.11 -50.74 -29.80
N ASN A 52 16.16 -51.44 -30.20
CA ASN A 52 17.20 -51.89 -29.27
C ASN A 52 18.22 -50.75 -29.09
N PHE A 53 18.68 -50.54 -27.86
CA PHE A 53 19.74 -49.57 -27.54
C PHE A 53 21.06 -50.29 -27.34
N THR A 54 22.16 -49.65 -27.73
CA THR A 54 23.49 -50.16 -27.37
C THR A 54 23.80 -49.82 -25.90
N GLN A 55 24.76 -50.52 -25.31
CA GLN A 55 25.19 -50.27 -23.93
C GLN A 55 25.67 -48.81 -23.75
N GLU A 56 26.44 -48.30 -24.71
CA GLU A 56 26.94 -46.91 -24.68
C GLU A 56 25.82 -45.87 -24.73
N GLU A 57 24.78 -46.12 -25.53
CA GLU A 57 23.60 -45.24 -25.60
C GLU A 57 22.83 -45.24 -24.28
N ALA A 58 22.65 -46.42 -23.68
CA ALA A 58 21.99 -46.56 -22.40
C ALA A 58 22.74 -45.83 -21.27
N ASP A 59 24.07 -45.95 -21.22
CA ASP A 59 24.90 -45.28 -20.22
C ASP A 59 24.89 -43.75 -20.37
N LYS A 60 24.92 -43.24 -21.61
CA LYS A 60 24.74 -41.81 -21.90
C LYS A 60 23.39 -41.31 -21.39
N LEU A 61 22.30 -42.01 -21.70
CA LEU A 61 20.96 -41.64 -21.23
C LEU A 61 20.87 -41.65 -19.70
N ARG A 62 21.54 -42.62 -19.03
CA ARG A 62 21.59 -42.69 -17.57
C ARG A 62 22.27 -41.46 -16.96
N ILE A 63 23.39 -41.02 -17.53
CA ILE A 63 24.10 -39.82 -17.08
C ILE A 63 23.28 -38.55 -17.32
N THR A 64 22.68 -38.42 -18.51
CA THR A 64 21.80 -37.28 -18.84
C THR A 64 20.61 -37.22 -17.89
N ALA A 65 19.97 -38.35 -17.61
CA ALA A 65 18.86 -38.44 -16.67
C ALA A 65 19.26 -38.03 -15.25
N ALA A 66 20.41 -38.49 -14.76
CA ALA A 66 20.93 -38.11 -13.43
C ALA A 66 21.20 -36.61 -13.34
N THR A 67 21.85 -36.03 -14.35
CA THR A 67 22.13 -34.59 -14.42
C THR A 67 20.85 -33.76 -14.46
N ARG A 68 19.88 -34.14 -15.31
CA ARG A 68 18.59 -33.44 -15.39
C ARG A 68 17.79 -33.54 -14.10
N LYS A 69 17.81 -34.69 -13.41
CA LYS A 69 17.17 -34.85 -12.10
C LYS A 69 17.77 -33.89 -11.05
N ARG A 70 19.09 -33.76 -11.03
CA ARG A 70 19.80 -32.81 -10.14
C ARG A 70 19.45 -31.36 -10.49
N GLN A 71 19.52 -30.99 -11.77
CA GLN A 71 19.14 -29.65 -12.23
C GLN A 71 17.69 -29.31 -11.88
N ALA A 72 16.74 -30.23 -12.10
CA ALA A 72 15.34 -30.01 -11.76
C ALA A 72 15.13 -29.79 -10.26
N LYS A 73 15.85 -30.54 -9.40
CA LYS A 73 15.81 -30.33 -7.94
C LYS A 73 16.34 -28.95 -7.57
N ASN A 74 17.50 -28.57 -8.10
CA ASN A 74 18.12 -27.27 -7.84
C ASN A 74 17.22 -26.13 -8.32
N ASN A 75 16.64 -26.24 -9.51
CA ASN A 75 15.73 -25.23 -10.05
C ASN A 75 14.49 -25.07 -9.18
N ARG A 76 13.88 -26.16 -8.71
CA ARG A 76 12.73 -26.09 -7.79
C ARG A 76 13.09 -25.34 -6.51
N GLN A 77 14.24 -25.66 -5.92
CA GLN A 77 14.72 -24.99 -4.71
C GLN A 77 15.02 -23.51 -4.97
N ALA A 78 15.65 -23.18 -6.11
CA ALA A 78 15.93 -21.81 -6.51
C ALA A 78 14.64 -20.99 -6.69
N TYR A 79 13.65 -21.52 -7.41
CA TYR A 79 12.36 -20.83 -7.57
C TYR A 79 11.60 -20.65 -6.26
N GLN A 80 11.67 -21.62 -5.35
CA GLN A 80 11.11 -21.47 -4.00
C GLN A 80 11.80 -20.36 -3.21
N ALA A 81 13.14 -20.30 -3.27
CA ALA A 81 13.91 -19.25 -2.64
C ALA A 81 13.61 -17.87 -3.23
N LEU A 82 13.58 -17.74 -4.56
CA LEU A 82 13.21 -16.50 -5.25
C LEU A 82 11.82 -16.02 -4.85
N ARG A 83 10.84 -16.93 -4.80
CA ARG A 83 9.49 -16.61 -4.34
C ARG A 83 9.49 -16.11 -2.89
N SER A 84 10.30 -16.71 -2.02
CA SER A 84 10.43 -16.28 -0.63
C SER A 84 11.04 -14.88 -0.53
N ILE A 85 12.07 -14.58 -1.32
CA ILE A 85 12.71 -13.27 -1.38
C ILE A 85 11.70 -12.21 -1.80
N GLU A 86 10.99 -12.43 -2.92
CA GLU A 86 9.97 -11.50 -3.41
C GLU A 86 8.84 -11.26 -2.39
N SER A 87 8.45 -12.30 -1.65
CA SER A 87 7.45 -12.14 -0.59
C SER A 87 7.95 -11.30 0.58
N SER A 88 9.24 -11.40 0.92
CA SER A 88 9.87 -10.57 1.95
C SER A 88 10.00 -9.12 1.49
N ASP A 89 10.48 -8.90 0.25
CA ASP A 89 10.62 -7.56 -0.33
C ASP A 89 9.26 -6.83 -0.38
N ALA A 90 8.20 -7.55 -0.74
CA ALA A 90 6.83 -7.01 -0.69
C ALA A 90 6.40 -6.62 0.73
N ALA A 91 6.75 -7.42 1.74
CA ALA A 91 6.42 -7.15 3.14
C ALA A 91 7.20 -5.94 3.69
N ASP A 92 8.47 -5.83 3.36
CA ASP A 92 9.33 -4.69 3.74
C ASP A 92 8.82 -3.40 3.11
N GLN A 93 8.49 -3.45 1.81
CA GLN A 93 7.94 -2.30 1.09
C GLN A 93 6.59 -1.88 1.67
N SER A 94 5.71 -2.84 1.98
CA SER A 94 4.41 -2.57 2.62
C SER A 94 4.61 -1.86 3.96
N SER A 95 5.50 -2.37 4.80
CA SER A 95 5.80 -1.81 6.13
C SER A 95 6.38 -0.39 6.02
N PHE A 96 7.28 -0.17 5.06
CA PHE A 96 7.84 1.16 4.80
C PHE A 96 6.77 2.16 4.37
N ARG A 97 5.85 1.77 3.47
CA ARG A 97 4.73 2.64 3.05
C ARG A 97 3.77 2.94 4.19
N ALA A 98 3.50 1.97 5.07
CA ALA A 98 2.69 2.19 6.27
C ALA A 98 3.34 3.20 7.23
N TYR A 99 4.65 3.09 7.44
CA TYR A 99 5.41 4.06 8.22
C TYR A 99 5.34 5.46 7.60
N GLN A 100 5.62 5.61 6.30
CA GLN A 100 5.52 6.89 5.60
C GLN A 100 4.14 7.53 5.74
N THR A 101 3.08 6.73 5.62
CA THR A 101 1.69 7.19 5.80
C THR A 101 1.45 7.71 7.21
N THR A 102 1.98 7.01 8.23
CA THR A 102 1.86 7.42 9.64
C THR A 102 2.59 8.74 9.90
N VAL A 103 3.80 8.90 9.36
CA VAL A 103 4.56 10.16 9.44
C VAL A 103 3.79 11.30 8.78
N ALA A 104 3.22 11.08 7.60
CA ALA A 104 2.44 12.08 6.89
C ALA A 104 1.20 12.53 7.68
N ARG A 105 0.42 11.58 8.23
CA ARG A 105 -0.74 11.87 9.08
C ARG A 105 -0.37 12.64 10.34
N THR A 106 0.72 12.25 10.98
CA THR A 106 1.22 12.92 12.18
C THR A 106 1.65 14.35 11.87
N THR A 107 2.34 14.55 10.75
CA THR A 107 2.77 15.88 10.28
C THR A 107 1.58 16.76 9.95
N ALA A 108 0.56 16.23 9.26
CA ALA A 108 -0.67 16.95 8.98
C ALA A 108 -1.39 17.39 10.27
N THR A 109 -1.42 16.52 11.29
CA THR A 109 -2.00 16.83 12.60
C THR A 109 -1.25 17.98 13.30
N LYS A 110 0.09 17.94 13.29
CA LYS A 110 0.93 19.03 13.81
C LYS A 110 0.63 20.36 13.11
N LYS A 111 0.61 20.36 11.78
CA LYS A 111 0.29 21.56 10.98
C LYS A 111 -1.11 22.09 11.24
N LYS A 112 -2.10 21.21 11.44
CA LYS A 112 -3.45 21.61 11.83
C LYS A 112 -3.47 22.32 13.19
N ALA A 113 -2.71 21.82 14.17
CA ALA A 113 -2.59 22.47 15.46
C ALA A 113 -1.95 23.86 15.35
N ASP A 114 -0.88 24.00 14.55
CA ASP A 114 -0.24 25.29 14.28
C ASP A 114 -1.23 26.31 13.68
N VAL A 115 -2.00 25.88 12.67
CA VAL A 115 -3.02 26.72 12.02
C VAL A 115 -4.12 27.10 13.01
N SER A 116 -4.59 26.16 13.83
CA SER A 116 -5.59 26.44 14.85
C SER A 116 -5.11 27.48 15.85
N LYS A 117 -3.86 27.36 16.32
CA LYS A 117 -3.24 28.34 17.22
C LYS A 117 -3.15 29.72 16.55
N ALA A 118 -2.67 29.78 15.30
CA ALA A 118 -2.59 31.03 14.55
C ALA A 118 -3.96 31.70 14.40
N LYS A 119 -5.01 30.92 14.10
CA LYS A 119 -6.39 31.43 14.02
C LYS A 119 -6.88 31.98 15.37
N THR A 120 -6.62 31.29 16.48
CA THR A 120 -6.98 31.78 17.81
C THR A 120 -6.28 33.10 18.13
N LEU A 121 -4.97 33.19 17.85
CA LEU A 121 -4.21 34.43 18.08
C LEU A 121 -4.76 35.58 17.24
N TYR A 122 -5.04 35.33 15.95
CA TYR A 122 -5.62 36.33 15.06
C TYR A 122 -6.99 36.81 15.55
N ASN A 123 -7.81 35.92 16.09
CA ASN A 123 -9.12 36.27 16.64
C ASN A 123 -9.05 37.07 17.96
N LEU A 124 -7.96 36.95 18.73
CA LEU A 124 -7.77 37.73 19.96
C LEU A 124 -7.27 39.15 19.69
N THR A 125 -6.63 39.39 18.54
CA THR A 125 -6.06 40.71 18.18
C THR A 125 -7.06 41.89 18.33
N PRO A 126 -8.32 41.80 17.87
CA PRO A 126 -9.29 42.87 18.05
C PRO A 126 -9.65 43.13 19.51
N ALA A 127 -9.76 42.07 20.33
CA ALA A 127 -10.06 42.21 21.75
C ALA A 127 -8.92 42.93 22.50
N TYR A 128 -7.66 42.59 22.18
CA TYR A 128 -6.50 43.31 22.72
C TYR A 128 -6.46 44.77 22.26
N ALA A 129 -6.79 45.04 20.99
CA ALA A 129 -6.87 46.41 20.49
C ALA A 129 -7.95 47.21 21.25
N GLN A 130 -9.14 46.64 21.47
CA GLN A 130 -10.21 47.25 22.26
C GLN A 130 -9.78 47.52 23.70
N MET A 131 -9.11 46.56 24.35
CA MET A 131 -8.55 46.77 25.70
C MET A 131 -7.58 47.95 25.72
N GLY A 132 -6.69 48.06 24.72
CA GLY A 132 -5.78 49.20 24.57
C GLY A 132 -6.51 50.54 24.45
N TYR A 133 -7.54 50.61 23.59
CA TYR A 133 -8.38 51.80 23.44
C TYR A 133 -9.09 52.17 24.75
N SER A 134 -9.67 51.20 25.46
CA SER A 134 -10.37 51.43 26.73
C SER A 134 -9.43 51.93 27.85
N LEU A 135 -8.19 51.42 27.88
CA LEU A 135 -7.18 51.87 28.84
C LEU A 135 -6.74 53.30 28.56
N GLY A 136 -6.54 53.65 27.28
CA GLY A 136 -6.22 55.01 26.86
C GLY A 136 -7.32 56.00 27.23
N ALA A 137 -8.59 55.66 26.99
CA ALA A 137 -9.73 56.48 27.39
C ALA A 137 -9.78 56.69 28.92
N SER A 138 -9.67 55.60 29.69
CA SER A 138 -9.66 55.67 31.15
C SER A 138 -8.50 56.51 31.70
N HIS A 139 -7.32 56.43 31.06
CA HIS A 139 -6.16 57.24 31.45
C HIS A 139 -6.37 58.72 31.15
N HIS A 140 -6.95 59.06 30.00
CA HIS A 140 -7.29 60.43 29.65
C HIS A 140 -8.30 61.03 30.63
N ASP A 141 -9.37 60.29 30.96
CA ASP A 141 -10.38 60.72 31.93
C ASP A 141 -9.76 60.97 33.32
N ALA A 142 -8.85 60.10 33.76
CA ALA A 142 -8.14 60.29 35.03
C ALA A 142 -7.25 61.55 35.01
N GLN A 143 -6.54 61.81 33.91
CA GLN A 143 -5.71 63.01 33.75
C GLN A 143 -6.57 64.29 33.77
N MET A 144 -7.71 64.29 33.08
CA MET A 144 -8.65 65.40 33.08
C MET A 144 -9.20 65.68 34.48
N LYS A 145 -9.52 64.63 35.25
CA LYS A 145 -9.96 64.81 36.65
C LYS A 145 -8.85 65.38 37.53
N VAL A 146 -7.62 64.91 37.37
CA VAL A 146 -6.48 65.43 38.13
C VAL A 146 -6.23 66.91 37.81
N SER A 147 -6.28 67.31 36.53
CA SER A 147 -6.09 68.71 36.15
C SER A 147 -7.24 69.60 36.66
N GLU A 148 -8.49 69.14 36.60
CA GLU A 148 -9.63 69.81 37.22
C GLU A 148 -9.41 70.04 38.73
N TYR A 149 -8.99 69.00 39.47
CA TYR A 149 -8.72 69.13 40.90
C TYR A 149 -7.55 70.07 41.21
N GLN A 150 -6.50 70.07 40.40
CA GLN A 150 -5.37 70.98 40.54
C GLN A 150 -5.78 72.44 40.30
N ALA A 151 -6.57 72.70 39.26
CA ALA A 151 -7.09 74.04 38.97
C ALA A 151 -8.00 74.56 40.10
N LEU A 152 -8.90 73.71 40.60
CA LEU A 152 -9.72 74.03 41.76
C LEU A 152 -8.87 74.33 43.00
N TYR A 153 -7.84 73.51 43.26
CA TYR A 153 -6.93 73.74 44.38
C TYR A 153 -6.16 75.06 44.25
N SER A 154 -5.65 75.39 43.06
CA SER A 154 -4.95 76.67 42.84
C SER A 154 -5.88 77.87 42.99
N ASP A 155 -7.12 77.79 42.49
CA ASP A 155 -8.10 78.87 42.63
C ASP A 155 -8.47 79.11 44.09
N VAL A 156 -8.68 78.04 44.86
CA VAL A 156 -8.90 78.15 46.31
C VAL A 156 -7.67 78.74 46.98
N SER A 157 -6.47 78.22 46.73
CA SER A 157 -5.23 78.73 47.31
C SER A 157 -5.07 80.24 47.05
N ASN A 158 -5.31 80.70 45.81
CA ASN A 158 -5.19 82.11 45.43
C ASN A 158 -6.25 83.03 46.09
N ARG A 159 -7.42 82.50 46.45
CA ARG A 159 -8.47 83.27 47.15
C ARG A 159 -8.20 83.48 48.64
N TRP A 160 -7.39 82.61 49.24
CA TRP A 160 -7.10 82.61 50.68
C TRP A 160 -5.64 83.02 50.99
N SER A 161 -4.89 83.46 49.97
CA SER A 161 -3.57 84.10 50.09
C SER A 161 -3.73 85.62 50.02
#